data_AF-A0A6G2DDY2-F1
#
_entry.id   AF-A0A6G2DDY2-F1
#
_cell.length_a   1.000
_cell.length_b   1.000
_cell.length_c   1.000
_cell.angle_alpha   90.00
_cell.angle_beta   90.00
_cell.angle_gamma   90.00
#
_symmetry.space_group_name_H-M   'P 1'
#
loop_
_entity.id
_entity.type
_entity.pdbx_description
1 polymer ?
#
loop_
_entity_poly.entity_id
_entity_poly.type
_entity_poly.pdbx_seq_one_letter_code
_entity_poly.pdbx_strand_id
1 'polypeptide(L)' 'MSWTFDNKKPIYLQIMEKIKLQIVSHTLEPNQQLPTVRELASEAGVNPNTIQRALSDLER' A
#
# COMPACT_ATOMS: atom_id res chain seq x y z
N MET A 1 -5.29 -5.04 -8.66
CA MET A 1 -5.90 -3.72 -8.38
C MET A 1 -5.35 -2.70 -9.36
N SER A 2 -6.11 -1.68 -9.75
CA SER A 2 -5.54 -0.59 -10.55
C SER A 2 -4.93 0.46 -9.62
N TRP A 3 -3.62 0.66 -9.71
CA TRP A 3 -2.91 1.71 -9.00
C TRP A 3 -2.89 2.97 -9.85
N THR A 4 -3.22 4.10 -9.24
CA THR A 4 -3.16 5.41 -9.89
C THR A 4 -2.63 6.38 -8.86
N PHE A 5 -1.53 7.04 -9.20
CA PHE A 5 -0.81 7.90 -8.29
C PHE A 5 -0.75 9.33 -8.81
N ASP A 6 -0.91 10.28 -7.90
CA ASP A 6 -0.62 11.69 -8.15
C ASP A 6 0.85 11.97 -7.80
N ASN A 7 1.66 12.32 -8.79
CA ASN A 7 3.07 12.63 -8.60
C ASN A 7 3.32 13.93 -7.81
N LYS A 8 2.28 14.73 -7.53
CA LYS A 8 2.38 15.92 -6.66
C LYS A 8 2.39 15.60 -5.17
N LYS A 9 2.09 14.35 -4.79
CA LYS A 9 2.08 13.89 -3.40
C LYS A 9 3.04 12.71 -3.23
N PRO A 10 3.63 12.52 -2.03
CA PRO A 10 4.47 11.35 -1.78
C PRO A 10 3.71 10.03 -2.04
N ILE A 11 4.29 9.17 -2.86
CA ILE A 11 3.65 7.91 -3.30
C ILE A 11 3.38 6.97 -2.12
N TYR A 12 4.29 6.91 -1.14
CA TYR A 12 4.12 6.06 0.05
C TYR A 12 2.89 6.44 0.89
N LEU A 13 2.54 7.73 0.95
CA LEU A 13 1.32 8.19 1.65
C LEU A 13 0.07 7.72 0.92
N GLN A 14 0.06 7.77 -0.41
CA GLN A 14 -1.07 7.32 -1.23
C GLN A 14 -1.27 5.80 -1.12
N ILE A 15 -0.17 5.03 -1.06
CA ILE A 15 -0.20 3.59 -0.80
C ILE A 15 -0.84 3.32 0.57
N MET A 16 -0.38 4.04 1.60
CA MET A 16 -0.92 3.90 2.95
C MET A 16 -2.42 4.22 3.01
N GLU A 17 -2.85 5.33 2.40
CA GLU A 17 -4.27 5.71 2.33
C GLU A 17 -5.11 4.62 1.65
N LYS A 18 -4.60 4.03 0.57
CA LYS A 18 -5.32 2.98 -0.16
C LYS A 18 -5.44 1.68 0.66
N ILE A 19 -4.40 1.30 1.40
CA ILE A 19 -4.46 0.14 2.31
C ILE A 19 -5.46 0.41 3.44
N LYS A 20 -5.42 1.59 4.05
CA LYS A 20 -6.40 2.00 5.08
C LYS A 20 -7.84 1.93 4.56
N LEU A 21 -8.07 2.41 3.32
CA LEU A 21 -9.38 2.35 2.70
C LEU A 21 -9.86 0.90 2.52
N GLN A 22 -8.99 -0.03 2.13
CA GLN A 22 -9.33 -1.45 1.98
C GLN A 22 -9.73 -2.10 3.29
N ILE A 23 -9.09 -1.71 4.40
CA ILE A 23 -9.45 -2.17 5.74
C ILE A 23 -10.85 -1.66 6.11
N VAL A 24 -11.09 -0.35 5.93
CA VAL A 24 -12.39 0.28 6.26
C VAL A 24 -13.51 -0.25 5.37
N SER A 25 -13.21 -0.63 4.12
CA SER A 25 -14.17 -1.19 3.18
C SER A 25 -14.33 -2.70 3.27
N HIS A 26 -13.75 -3.37 4.28
CA HIS A 26 -13.83 -4.84 4.44
C HIS A 26 -13.30 -5.62 3.22
N THR A 27 -12.42 -4.99 2.44
CA THR A 27 -11.70 -5.66 1.34
C THR A 27 -10.45 -6.36 1.85
N LEU A 28 -9.82 -5.78 2.87
CA LEU A 28 -8.80 -6.43 3.67
C LEU A 28 -9.41 -6.75 5.04
N GLU A 29 -9.61 -8.03 5.32
CA GLU A 29 -10.17 -8.48 6.58
C GLU A 29 -9.11 -8.56 7.69
N PRO A 30 -9.50 -8.40 8.97
CA PRO A 30 -8.60 -8.64 10.08
C PRO A 30 -7.98 -10.05 10.01
N ASN A 31 -6.68 -10.14 10.28
CA ASN A 31 -5.88 -11.37 10.17
C ASN A 31 -5.65 -11.89 8.74
N GLN A 32 -6.15 -11.20 7.72
CA GLN A 32 -5.79 -11.52 6.35
C GLN A 32 -4.33 -11.16 6.09
N GLN A 33 -3.60 -12.10 5.48
CA GLN A 33 -2.22 -11.87 5.12
C GLN A 33 -2.14 -10.86 3.95
N LEU A 34 -1.35 -9.80 4.15
CA LEU A 34 -0.99 -8.87 3.08
C LEU A 34 0.03 -9.51 2.13
N PRO A 35 0.02 -9.15 0.83
CA PRO A 35 1.08 -9.58 -0.08
C PRO A 35 2.43 -9.01 0.37
N THR A 36 3.52 -9.66 -0.06
CA THR A 36 4.87 -9.22 0.29
C THR A 36 5.18 -7.84 -0.31
N VAL A 37 6.16 -7.16 0.27
CA VAL A 37 6.66 -5.85 -0.24
C VAL A 37 6.96 -5.90 -1.74
N ARG A 38 7.58 -7.00 -2.22
CA ARG A 38 7.96 -7.14 -3.63
C ARG A 38 6.76 -7.38 -4.54
N GLU A 39 5.79 -8.16 -4.09
CA GLU A 39 4.54 -8.40 -4.84
C GLU A 39 3.74 -7.10 -4.98
N LEU A 40 3.54 -6.38 -3.87
CA LEU A 40 2.87 -5.08 -3.88
C LEU A 40 3.60 -4.06 -4.75
N ALA A 41 4.93 -4.03 -4.70
CA ALA A 41 5.72 -3.13 -5.54
C ALA A 41 5.58 -3.43 -7.03
N SER A 42 5.57 -4.72 -7.37
CA SER A 42 5.37 -5.19 -8.75
C SER A 42 3.96 -4.85 -9.24
N GLU A 43 2.93 -5.11 -8.43
CA GLU A 43 1.53 -4.79 -8.75
C GLU A 43 1.31 -3.28 -8.92
N ALA A 44 1.94 -2.47 -8.04
CA ALA A 44 1.81 -1.02 -8.07
C ALA A 44 2.74 -0.33 -9.08
N GLY A 45 3.74 -1.03 -9.62
CA GLY A 45 4.75 -0.43 -10.50
C GLY A 45 5.62 0.62 -9.79
N VAL A 46 5.90 0.43 -8.50
CA VAL A 46 6.67 1.38 -7.68
C VAL A 46 7.92 0.74 -7.09
N ASN A 47 8.82 1.56 -6.55
CA ASN A 47 10.02 1.06 -5.88
C ASN A 47 9.65 0.26 -4.59
N PRO A 48 10.20 -0.95 -4.37
CA PRO A 48 9.97 -1.72 -3.14
C PRO A 48 10.22 -0.96 -1.85
N ASN A 49 11.19 -0.05 -1.81
CA ASN A 49 11.47 0.78 -0.63
C ASN A 49 10.31 1.76 -0.34
N THR A 50 9.57 2.19 -1.36
CA THR A 50 8.37 3.02 -1.20
C THR A 50 7.24 2.24 -0.53
N ILE A 51 7.04 0.98 -0.92
CA ILE A 51 6.07 0.08 -0.26
C ILE A 51 6.53 -0.21 1.17
N GLN A 52 7.79 -0.55 1.37
CA GLN A 52 8.34 -0.84 2.71
C GLN A 52 8.10 0.33 3.65
N ARG A 53 8.40 1.57 3.21
CA ARG A 53 8.12 2.77 4.00
C ARG A 53 6.64 2.90 4.37
N ALA A 54 5.74 2.68 3.41
CA ALA A 54 4.30 2.78 3.67
C ALA A 54 3.81 1.73 4.69
N LEU A 55 4.30 0.49 4.60
CA LEU A 55 3.96 -0.57 5.54
C LEU A 55 4.56 -0.33 6.93
N SER A 56 5.83 0.07 7.02
CA SER A 56 6.45 0.40 8.31
C SER A 56 5.77 1.60 9.01
N ASP A 57 5.26 2.57 8.26
CA ASP A 57 4.47 3.67 8.83
C ASP A 57 3.06 3.22 9.28
N LEU A 58 2.51 2.13 8.72
CA LEU A 58 1.25 1.52 9.16
C LEU A 58 1.39 0.62 10.39
N GLU A 59 2.57 0.01 10.57
CA GLU A 59 2.90 -0.84 11.72
C GLU A 59 3.22 -0.04 13.00
N ARG A 60 3.40 1.27 12.88
CA ARG A 60 3.64 2.21 13.99
C ARG A 60 2.34 2.64 14.66
#